data_AF-A0A7Y1W4J7-F1
#
_entry.id   AF-A0A7Y1W4J7-F1
#
_cell.length_a   1.000
_cell.length_b   1.000
_cell.length_c   1.000
_cell.angle_alpha   90.00
_cell.angle_beta   90.00
_cell.angle_gamma   90.00
#
_symmetry.space_group_name_H-M   'P 1'
#
loop_
_entity.id
_entity.type
_entity.pdbx_description
1 polymer ?
#
loop_
_entity_poly.entity_id
_entity_poly.type
_entity_poly.pdbx_seq_one_letter_code
_entity_poly.pdbx_strand_id
1 'polypeptide(L)'
;MRRLDRQSGFTLIEVLVAVIVLSIGLVGVAGLQVISLQNNQGAFMRSQASALAYDLADRMRANVPGANAGMYDPTAKAATAGCKSTTGCTTQQMAQNDLYEWDAAIATYLPDGQGFVCIDSTPDDGTGVGDAQCDGTGTLFAIKIWWDDNRDGTIETTAGKSNPERLAITIQL
;
A
#
# COMPACT_ATOMS: atom_id res chain seq x y z
N MET A 1 -24.27 37.16 -63.43
CA MET A 1 -23.11 36.29 -63.15
C MET A 1 -23.39 35.46 -61.90
N ARG A 2 -23.71 34.17 -62.04
CA ARG A 2 -23.76 33.23 -60.91
C ARG A 2 -22.52 32.35 -61.00
N ARG A 3 -21.62 32.47 -60.03
CA ARG A 3 -20.51 31.50 -59.89
C ARG A 3 -21.14 30.18 -59.46
N LEU A 4 -20.89 29.12 -60.23
CA LEU A 4 -21.18 27.76 -59.81
C LEU A 4 -20.06 27.34 -58.87
N ASP A 5 -20.35 27.24 -57.58
CA ASP A 5 -19.41 26.68 -56.61
C ASP A 5 -19.19 25.19 -56.96
N ARG A 6 -17.92 24.85 -57.20
CA ARG A 6 -17.50 23.50 -57.57
C ARG A 6 -17.51 22.66 -56.29
N GLN A 7 -18.49 21.77 -56.18
CA GLN A 7 -18.59 20.83 -55.06
C GLN A 7 -17.34 19.94 -55.03
N SER A 8 -16.41 20.21 -54.11
CA SER A 8 -15.28 19.32 -53.80
C SER A 8 -15.81 18.19 -52.92
N GLY A 9 -16.30 17.11 -53.54
CA GLY A 9 -16.66 15.91 -52.81
C GLY A 9 -15.42 15.33 -52.10
N PHE A 10 -15.60 14.99 -50.82
CA PHE A 10 -14.62 14.21 -50.05
C PHE A 10 -14.23 12.97 -50.86
N THR A 11 -12.94 12.81 -51.10
CA THR A 11 -12.44 11.63 -51.82
C THR A 11 -12.48 10.42 -50.87
N LEU A 12 -12.75 9.21 -51.38
CA LEU A 12 -12.78 7.98 -50.56
C LEU A 12 -11.43 7.74 -49.84
N ILE A 13 -10.33 8.25 -50.41
CA ILE A 13 -8.99 8.21 -49.81
C ILE A 13 -8.87 9.12 -48.57
N GLU A 14 -9.57 10.26 -48.54
CA GLU A 14 -9.56 11.18 -47.40
C GLU A 14 -10.20 10.57 -46.16
N VAL A 15 -11.32 9.85 -46.34
CA VAL A 15 -11.98 9.10 -45.27
C VAL A 15 -11.11 7.93 -44.80
N LEU A 16 -10.44 7.21 -45.71
CA LEU A 16 -9.54 6.12 -45.35
C LEU A 16 -8.36 6.62 -44.50
N VAL A 17 -7.75 7.74 -44.89
CA VAL A 17 -6.66 8.37 -44.12
C VAL A 17 -7.16 8.84 -42.76
N ALA A 18 -8.35 9.46 -42.69
CA ALA A 18 -8.94 9.89 -41.42
C ALA A 18 -9.18 8.70 -40.46
N VAL A 19 -9.68 7.57 -40.97
CA VAL A 19 -9.88 6.35 -40.16
C VAL A 19 -8.56 5.77 -39.66
N ILE A 20 -7.50 5.77 -40.48
CA ILE A 20 -6.17 5.28 -40.06
C ILE A 20 -5.61 6.16 -38.94
N VAL A 21 -5.62 7.48 -39.12
CA VAL A 21 -5.13 8.44 -38.10
C VAL A 21 -5.94 8.31 -36.81
N LEU A 22 -7.26 8.20 -36.90
CA LEU A 22 -8.14 8.01 -35.75
C LEU A 22 -7.86 6.67 -35.04
N SER A 23 -7.62 5.60 -35.79
CA SER A 23 -7.31 4.28 -35.24
C SER A 23 -6.01 4.29 -34.45
N ILE A 24 -4.96 4.94 -34.98
CA ILE A 24 -3.68 5.12 -34.27
C ILE A 24 -3.87 5.95 -32.99
N GLY A 25 -4.65 7.04 -33.08
CA GLY A 25 -4.98 7.87 -31.92
C GLY A 25 -5.70 7.08 -30.82
N LEU A 26 -6.66 6.22 -31.18
CA LEU A 26 -7.42 5.41 -30.23
C LEU A 26 -6.54 4.39 -29.49
N VAL A 27 -5.59 3.75 -30.20
CA VAL A 27 -4.62 2.82 -29.58
C VAL A 27 -3.73 3.57 -28.57
N GLY A 28 -3.31 4.80 -28.90
CA GLY A 28 -2.57 5.65 -27.96
C GLY A 28 -3.35 5.93 -26.68
N VAL A 29 -4.64 6.27 -26.79
CA VAL A 29 -5.51 6.52 -25.62
C VAL A 29 -5.74 5.24 -24.80
N ALA A 30 -5.92 4.08 -25.44
CA ALA A 30 -6.04 2.81 -24.74
C ALA A 30 -4.80 2.48 -23.90
N GLY A 31 -3.60 2.74 -24.42
CA GLY A 31 -2.36 2.58 -23.65
C GLY A 31 -2.30 3.47 -22.41
N LEU A 32 -2.71 4.73 -22.54
CA LEU A 32 -2.80 5.65 -21.39
C LEU A 32 -3.83 5.20 -20.35
N GLN A 33 -4.95 4.61 -20.77
CA GLN A 33 -5.95 4.07 -19.84
C GLN A 33 -5.38 2.93 -19.00
N VAL A 34 -4.62 2.00 -19.60
CA VAL A 34 -3.98 0.89 -18.87
C VAL A 34 -3.00 1.42 -17.82
N ILE A 35 -2.12 2.35 -18.20
CA ILE A 35 -1.16 2.96 -17.27
C ILE A 35 -1.89 3.68 -16.13
N SER A 36 -2.97 4.41 -16.44
CA SER A 36 -3.78 5.07 -15.42
C SER A 36 -4.41 4.07 -14.45
N LEU A 37 -4.89 2.92 -14.93
CA LEU A 37 -5.46 1.88 -14.08
C LEU A 37 -4.41 1.27 -13.15
N GLN A 38 -3.21 0.98 -13.66
CA GLN A 38 -2.09 0.47 -12.86
C GLN A 38 -1.70 1.47 -11.76
N ASN A 39 -1.55 2.75 -12.10
CA ASN A 39 -1.24 3.80 -11.13
C ASN A 39 -2.32 3.95 -10.05
N ASN A 40 -3.59 3.89 -10.44
CA ASN A 40 -4.71 3.93 -9.50
C ASN A 40 -4.71 2.72 -8.56
N GLN A 41 -4.41 1.53 -9.07
CA GLN A 41 -4.34 0.31 -8.28
C GLN A 41 -3.22 0.39 -7.23
N GLY A 42 -2.02 0.84 -7.61
CA GLY A 42 -0.92 1.01 -6.64
C GLY A 42 -1.21 2.11 -5.61
N ALA A 43 -1.82 3.23 -6.03
CA ALA A 43 -2.25 4.28 -5.10
C ALA A 43 -3.31 3.77 -4.10
N PHE A 44 -4.23 2.91 -4.55
CA PHE A 44 -5.21 2.26 -3.69
C PHE A 44 -4.53 1.36 -2.66
N MET A 45 -3.55 0.53 -3.05
CA MET A 45 -2.81 -0.32 -2.10
C MET A 45 -2.02 0.50 -1.06
N ARG A 46 -1.33 1.57 -1.47
CA ARG A 46 -0.66 2.49 -0.53
C ARG A 46 -1.63 3.13 0.46
N SER A 47 -2.84 3.45 0.01
CA SER A 47 -3.90 3.98 0.87
C SER A 47 -4.38 2.94 1.88
N GLN A 48 -4.55 1.67 1.46
CA GLN A 48 -4.87 0.57 2.36
C GLN A 48 -3.76 0.32 3.38
N ALA A 49 -2.49 0.27 2.95
CA ALA A 49 -1.35 0.13 3.84
C ALA A 49 -1.29 1.27 4.88
N SER A 50 -1.56 2.51 4.45
CA SER A 50 -1.61 3.68 5.33
C SER A 50 -2.72 3.54 6.38
N ALA A 51 -3.92 3.13 5.95
CA ALA A 51 -5.04 2.90 6.87
C ALA A 51 -4.73 1.78 7.89
N LEU A 52 -4.12 0.68 7.45
CA LEU A 52 -3.71 -0.43 8.32
C LEU A 52 -2.61 -0.02 9.31
N ALA A 53 -1.67 0.81 8.88
CA ALA A 53 -0.61 1.31 9.75
C ALA A 53 -1.18 2.24 10.85
N TYR A 54 -2.11 3.13 10.48
CA TYR A 54 -2.82 3.96 11.45
C TYR A 54 -3.73 3.14 12.39
N ASP A 55 -4.38 2.07 11.91
CA ASP A 55 -5.16 1.17 12.76
C ASP A 55 -4.29 0.56 13.87
N LEU A 56 -3.10 0.04 13.53
CA LEU A 56 -2.17 -0.47 14.54
C LEU A 56 -1.68 0.64 15.47
N ALA A 57 -1.35 1.83 14.94
CA ALA A 57 -0.94 2.96 15.75
C ALA A 57 -1.98 3.34 16.81
N ASP A 58 -3.25 3.35 16.43
CA ASP A 58 -4.34 3.69 17.34
C ASP A 58 -4.59 2.59 18.37
N ARG A 59 -4.41 1.33 18.02
CA ARG A 59 -4.41 0.21 18.99
C ARG A 59 -3.27 0.32 20.01
N MET A 60 -2.07 0.67 19.55
CA MET A 60 -0.92 0.93 20.43
C MET A 60 -1.19 2.09 21.39
N ARG A 61 -1.82 3.17 20.91
CA ARG A 61 -2.27 4.29 21.75
C ARG A 61 -3.39 3.92 22.72
N ALA A 62 -4.24 2.95 22.38
CA ALA A 62 -5.24 2.43 23.31
C ALA A 62 -4.59 1.55 24.42
N ASN A 63 -3.41 0.99 24.17
CA ASN A 63 -2.67 0.12 25.07
C ASN A 63 -1.23 0.63 25.31
N VAL A 64 -1.08 1.91 25.67
CA VAL A 64 0.23 2.54 25.97
C VAL A 64 1.03 1.75 27.01
N PRO A 65 0.45 1.22 28.10
CA PRO A 65 1.22 0.42 29.06
C PRO A 65 1.85 -0.83 28.43
N GLY A 66 1.13 -1.50 27.52
CA GLY A 66 1.66 -2.64 26.78
C GLY A 66 2.77 -2.24 25.81
N ALA A 67 2.59 -1.14 25.07
CA ALA A 67 3.58 -0.65 24.13
C ALA A 67 4.88 -0.19 24.82
N ASN A 68 4.78 0.59 25.90
CA ASN A 68 5.95 1.03 26.68
C ASN A 68 6.67 -0.13 27.38
N ALA A 69 5.97 -1.22 27.66
CA ALA A 69 6.55 -2.45 28.21
C ALA A 69 7.14 -3.38 27.13
N GLY A 70 7.12 -2.98 25.84
CA GLY A 70 7.66 -3.79 24.74
C GLY A 70 6.80 -5.00 24.36
N MET A 71 5.51 -5.00 24.72
CA MET A 71 4.61 -6.15 24.50
C MET A 71 4.08 -6.26 23.07
N TYR A 72 4.27 -5.22 22.25
CA TYR A 72 4.04 -5.25 20.81
C TYR A 72 5.23 -5.90 20.08
N ASP A 73 5.55 -7.13 20.46
CA ASP A 73 6.59 -7.95 19.86
C ASP A 73 6.04 -8.65 18.60
N PRO A 74 6.56 -8.35 17.38
CA PRO A 74 6.12 -8.98 16.14
C PRO A 74 6.30 -10.50 16.10
N THR A 75 7.10 -11.09 16.99
CA THR A 75 7.28 -12.55 17.07
C THR A 75 6.25 -13.24 17.97
N ALA A 76 5.54 -12.47 18.80
CA ALA A 76 4.61 -12.99 19.81
C ALA A 76 3.13 -12.84 19.43
N LYS A 77 2.80 -12.66 18.14
CA LYS A 77 1.42 -12.48 17.66
C LYS A 77 0.56 -13.70 18.03
N ALA A 78 -0.56 -13.50 18.71
CA ALA A 78 -1.45 -14.59 19.11
C ALA A 78 -2.90 -14.12 19.26
N ALA A 79 -3.82 -14.89 18.68
CA ALA A 79 -5.25 -14.65 18.86
C ALA A 79 -5.65 -14.89 20.32
N THR A 80 -6.29 -13.90 20.96
CA THR A 80 -6.83 -14.06 22.30
C THR A 80 -8.32 -13.77 22.30
N ALA A 81 -9.12 -14.80 22.64
CA ALA A 81 -10.57 -14.67 22.68
C ALA A 81 -11.00 -13.70 23.79
N GLY A 82 -11.96 -12.82 23.47
CA GLY A 82 -12.60 -11.97 24.48
C GLY A 82 -11.88 -10.67 24.84
N CYS A 83 -10.77 -10.30 24.17
CA CYS A 83 -10.10 -9.01 24.42
C CYS A 83 -10.99 -7.79 24.19
N LYS A 84 -11.97 -7.91 23.28
CA LYS A 84 -12.96 -6.88 22.96
C LYS A 84 -14.29 -7.08 23.71
N SER A 85 -14.33 -8.00 24.68
CA SER A 85 -15.50 -8.25 25.51
C SER A 85 -15.38 -7.51 26.85
N THR A 86 -16.45 -7.53 27.65
CA THR A 86 -16.45 -6.94 29.00
C THR A 86 -15.45 -7.60 29.95
N THR A 87 -15.08 -8.85 29.71
CA THR A 87 -14.03 -9.56 30.49
C THR A 87 -12.65 -8.95 30.23
N GLY A 88 -12.43 -8.41 29.02
CA GLY A 88 -11.17 -7.81 28.61
C GLY A 88 -10.01 -8.80 28.50
N CYS A 89 -8.82 -8.26 28.29
CA CYS A 89 -7.54 -8.97 28.25
C CYS A 89 -6.51 -8.23 29.08
N THR A 90 -5.42 -8.92 29.46
CA THR A 90 -4.24 -8.23 29.97
C THR A 90 -3.63 -7.34 28.89
N THR A 91 -2.82 -6.35 29.28
CA THR A 91 -2.12 -5.46 28.33
C THR A 91 -1.22 -6.25 27.36
N GLN A 92 -0.62 -7.35 27.83
CA GLN A 92 0.17 -8.24 26.98
C GLN A 92 -0.71 -9.00 25.98
N GLN A 93 -1.79 -9.63 26.44
CA GLN A 93 -2.72 -10.36 25.58
C GLN A 93 -3.37 -9.45 24.53
N MET A 94 -3.68 -8.20 24.91
CA MET A 94 -4.20 -7.20 24.01
C MET A 94 -3.20 -6.88 22.88
N ALA A 95 -1.94 -6.60 23.22
CA ALA A 95 -0.90 -6.34 22.22
C ALA A 95 -0.68 -7.52 21.25
N GLN A 96 -0.65 -8.75 21.78
CA GLN A 96 -0.50 -9.97 20.98
C GLN A 96 -1.70 -10.19 20.04
N ASN A 97 -2.91 -9.91 20.52
CA ASN A 97 -4.13 -10.01 19.73
C ASN A 97 -4.22 -8.90 18.67
N ASP A 98 -3.81 -7.68 19.00
CA ASP A 98 -3.78 -6.56 18.06
C ASP A 98 -2.84 -6.86 16.89
N LEU A 99 -1.63 -7.37 17.17
CA LEU A 99 -0.70 -7.80 16.13
C LEU A 99 -1.24 -8.97 15.30
N TYR A 100 -1.94 -9.93 15.92
CA TYR A 100 -2.56 -11.04 15.21
C TYR A 100 -3.64 -10.57 14.23
N GLU A 101 -4.56 -9.72 14.70
CA GLU A 101 -5.64 -9.19 13.87
C GLU A 101 -5.11 -8.28 12.76
N TRP A 102 -4.10 -7.47 13.06
CA TRP A 102 -3.45 -6.58 12.10
C TRP A 102 -2.74 -7.35 11.00
N ASP A 103 -2.00 -8.40 11.35
CA ASP A 103 -1.32 -9.28 10.39
C ASP A 103 -2.33 -9.98 9.46
N ALA A 104 -3.45 -10.48 10.02
CA ALA A 104 -4.54 -11.06 9.25
C ALA A 104 -5.20 -10.04 8.31
N ALA A 105 -5.35 -8.79 8.75
CA ALA A 105 -5.89 -7.70 7.92
C ALA A 105 -4.93 -7.36 6.77
N ILE A 106 -3.62 -7.24 7.05
CA ILE A 106 -2.59 -7.03 6.02
C ILE A 106 -2.68 -8.12 4.95
N ALA A 107 -2.67 -9.40 5.37
CA ALA A 107 -2.75 -10.53 4.45
C ALA A 107 -4.05 -10.57 3.62
N THR A 108 -5.12 -9.94 4.12
CA THR A 108 -6.41 -9.86 3.42
C THR A 108 -6.45 -8.74 2.38
N TYR A 109 -5.87 -7.58 2.70
CA TYR A 109 -6.01 -6.37 1.88
C TYR A 109 -4.82 -6.10 0.95
N LEU A 110 -3.66 -6.67 1.24
CA LEU A 110 -2.42 -6.46 0.50
C LEU A 110 -1.90 -7.81 -0.03
N PRO A 111 -1.61 -7.93 -1.34
CA PRO A 111 -1.01 -9.13 -1.90
C PRO A 111 0.37 -9.38 -1.27
N ASP A 112 0.60 -10.60 -0.78
CA ASP A 112 1.81 -11.00 -0.06
C ASP A 112 2.24 -10.01 1.04
N GLY A 113 1.25 -9.31 1.62
CA GLY A 113 1.45 -8.26 2.59
C GLY A 113 2.10 -8.76 3.87
N GLN A 114 3.06 -7.99 4.39
CA GLN A 114 3.76 -8.31 5.64
C GLN A 114 3.89 -7.05 6.50
N GLY A 115 3.68 -7.19 7.81
CA GLY A 115 3.79 -6.10 8.77
C GLY A 115 4.83 -6.36 9.85
N PHE A 116 5.55 -5.31 10.25
CA PHE A 116 6.49 -5.31 11.36
C PHE A 116 6.38 -4.01 12.17
N VAL A 117 6.54 -4.08 13.49
CA VAL A 117 6.56 -2.90 14.36
C VAL A 117 7.74 -2.99 15.32
N CYS A 118 8.44 -1.87 15.53
CA CYS A 118 9.60 -1.82 16.41
C CYS A 118 9.96 -0.37 16.76
N ILE A 119 10.86 -0.19 17.73
CA ILE A 119 11.53 1.09 17.93
C ILE A 119 12.61 1.22 16.87
N ASP A 120 12.59 2.33 16.14
CA ASP A 120 13.51 2.54 15.02
C ASP A 120 13.69 4.03 14.69
N SER A 121 14.94 4.45 14.48
CA SER A 121 15.29 5.81 14.06
C SER A 121 15.37 5.98 12.53
N THR A 122 15.44 4.88 11.77
CA THR A 122 15.53 4.85 10.31
C THR A 122 14.35 4.12 9.66
N PRO A 123 13.10 4.60 9.83
CA PRO A 123 11.88 3.87 9.47
C PRO A 123 11.79 3.44 8.00
N ASP A 124 12.44 4.16 7.10
CA ASP A 124 12.43 3.90 5.65
C ASP A 124 13.53 2.93 5.20
N ASP A 125 14.04 2.04 6.05
CA ASP A 125 14.97 0.96 5.68
C ASP A 125 14.28 -0.42 5.74
N GLY A 126 15.09 -1.48 5.63
CA GLY A 126 14.61 -2.86 5.67
C GLY A 126 14.03 -3.38 4.36
N THR A 127 14.13 -4.70 4.20
CA THR A 127 13.75 -5.43 2.98
C THR A 127 12.60 -6.43 3.18
N GLY A 128 12.02 -6.47 4.38
CA GLY A 128 10.88 -7.31 4.74
C GLY A 128 10.91 -7.68 6.23
N VAL A 129 10.02 -8.56 6.69
CA VAL A 129 9.95 -8.93 8.11
C VAL A 129 11.18 -9.70 8.63
N GLY A 130 11.89 -10.41 7.76
CA GLY A 130 13.13 -11.11 8.11
C GLY A 130 14.35 -10.19 8.20
N ASP A 131 14.21 -8.95 7.70
CA ASP A 131 15.25 -7.94 7.66
C ASP A 131 14.62 -6.54 7.81
N ALA A 132 13.89 -6.35 8.91
CA ALA A 132 13.15 -5.13 9.18
C ALA A 132 14.05 -3.95 9.57
N GLN A 133 15.36 -4.18 9.76
CA GLN A 133 16.38 -3.17 10.09
C GLN A 133 16.02 -2.29 11.30
N CYS A 134 15.30 -2.84 12.28
CA CYS A 134 14.98 -2.12 13.52
C CYS A 134 16.23 -1.94 14.38
N ASP A 135 16.67 -0.69 14.57
CA ASP A 135 17.86 -0.38 15.35
C ASP A 135 17.62 -0.39 16.88
N GLY A 136 16.35 -0.35 17.33
CA GLY A 136 15.98 -0.30 18.73
C GLY A 136 16.37 1.02 19.43
N THR A 137 16.68 2.06 18.67
CA THR A 137 17.14 3.36 19.15
C THR A 137 16.07 4.43 19.01
N GLY A 138 16.14 5.43 19.88
CA GLY A 138 15.15 6.51 19.93
C GLY A 138 13.90 6.14 20.73
N THR A 139 12.80 6.82 20.41
CA THR A 139 11.50 6.69 21.13
C THR A 139 10.32 6.54 20.18
N LEU A 140 10.58 6.53 18.88
CA LEU A 140 9.56 6.41 17.86
C LEU A 140 9.34 4.92 17.57
N PHE A 141 8.08 4.51 17.58
CA PHE A 141 7.69 3.24 17.03
C PHE A 141 7.54 3.40 15.51
N ALA A 142 8.29 2.64 14.74
CA ALA A 142 8.11 2.47 13.32
C ALA A 142 7.18 1.30 13.05
N ILE A 143 6.10 1.57 12.33
CA ILE A 143 5.20 0.56 11.77
C ILE A 143 5.53 0.45 10.29
N LYS A 144 6.09 -0.70 9.91
CA LYS A 144 6.55 -1.01 8.55
C LYS A 144 5.64 -2.05 7.92
N ILE A 145 5.20 -1.78 6.69
CA ILE A 145 4.35 -2.67 5.90
C ILE A 145 4.98 -2.83 4.52
N TRP A 146 5.08 -4.06 4.05
CA TRP A 146 5.53 -4.42 2.71
C TRP A 146 4.42 -5.19 1.99
N TRP A 147 4.36 -5.10 0.67
CA TRP A 147 3.41 -5.86 -0.15
C TRP A 147 3.97 -6.04 -1.56
N ASP A 148 3.33 -6.88 -2.38
CA ASP A 148 3.66 -7.03 -3.79
C ASP A 148 2.60 -6.30 -4.66
N ASP A 149 2.97 -5.17 -5.26
CA ASP A 149 2.06 -4.31 -6.07
C ASP A 149 1.88 -4.91 -7.47
N ASN A 150 2.95 -5.45 -8.05
CA ASN A 150 2.99 -5.96 -9.42
C ASN A 150 2.56 -7.44 -9.55
N ARG A 151 2.44 -8.16 -8.42
CA ARG A 151 2.07 -9.57 -8.28
C ARG A 151 3.03 -10.54 -8.95
N ASP A 152 4.32 -10.23 -8.97
CA ASP A 152 5.36 -11.10 -9.52
C ASP A 152 5.90 -12.13 -8.51
N GLY A 153 5.39 -12.11 -7.27
CA GLY A 153 5.78 -12.97 -6.16
C GLY A 153 7.02 -12.46 -5.42
N THR A 154 7.47 -11.25 -5.71
CA THR A 154 8.59 -10.60 -5.03
C THR A 154 8.21 -9.20 -4.57
N ILE A 155 8.56 -8.86 -3.33
CA ILE A 155 8.37 -7.51 -2.80
C ILE A 155 9.59 -6.66 -3.21
N GLU A 156 9.36 -5.61 -3.98
CA GLU A 156 10.40 -4.68 -4.38
C GLU A 156 10.75 -3.69 -3.26
N THR A 157 11.84 -3.97 -2.55
CA THR A 157 12.29 -3.18 -1.38
C THR A 157 13.49 -2.27 -1.64
N THR A 158 13.93 -2.13 -2.89
CA THR A 158 15.12 -1.34 -3.23
C THR A 158 14.91 0.16 -2.99
N ALA A 159 15.72 0.76 -2.12
CA ALA A 159 15.75 2.20 -1.91
C ALA A 159 16.09 2.94 -3.22
N GLY A 160 15.30 3.95 -3.59
CA GLY A 160 15.54 4.81 -4.76
C GLY A 160 14.69 4.52 -6.01
N LYS A 161 13.84 3.49 -6.01
CA LYS A 161 12.76 3.40 -7.01
C LYS A 161 11.70 4.47 -6.76
N SER A 162 11.00 4.90 -7.81
CA SER A 162 9.97 5.94 -7.74
C SER A 162 8.73 5.53 -6.93
N ASN A 163 8.52 4.23 -6.70
CA ASN A 163 7.42 3.69 -5.92
C ASN A 163 7.83 2.35 -5.29
N PRO A 164 8.56 2.35 -4.17
CA PRO A 164 8.91 1.11 -3.48
C PRO A 164 7.65 0.46 -2.88
N GLU A 165 7.58 -0.86 -2.84
CA GLU A 165 6.40 -1.61 -2.36
C GLU A 165 6.43 -1.76 -0.84
N ARG A 166 6.65 -0.63 -0.16
CA ARG A 166 6.74 -0.53 1.28
C ARG A 166 6.21 0.81 1.76
N LEU A 167 5.73 0.80 2.99
CA LEU A 167 5.30 1.97 3.73
C LEU A 167 5.85 1.87 5.15
N ALA A 168 6.43 2.95 5.63
CA ALA A 168 6.75 3.10 7.04
C ALA A 168 6.07 4.36 7.57
N ILE A 169 5.45 4.24 8.74
CA ILE A 169 5.01 5.41 9.52
C ILE A 169 5.66 5.34 10.90
N THR A 170 6.01 6.50 11.44
CA THR A 170 6.50 6.61 12.82
C THR A 170 5.45 7.25 13.70
N ILE A 171 5.36 6.74 14.93
CA ILE A 171 4.50 7.29 15.96
C ILE A 171 5.26 7.41 17.27
N GLN A 172 4.87 8.40 18.06
CA GLN A 172 5.26 8.53 19.45
C GLN A 172 4.03 8.25 20.32
N LEU A 173 4.22 7.49 21.41
CA LEU A 173 3.19 7.07 22.35
C LEU A 173 3.22 7.88 23.64
#